data_AF-A0AAD4X3B1-F1
#
_entry.id   AF-A0AAD4X3B1-F1
#
_cell.length_a   1.000
_cell.length_b   1.000
_cell.length_c   1.000
_cell.angle_alpha   90.00
_cell.angle_beta   90.00
_cell.angle_gamma   90.00
#
_symmetry.space_group_name_H-M   'P 1'
#
loop_
_entity.id
_entity.type
_entity.pdbx_description
1 polymer ?
#
loop_
_entity_poly.entity_id
_entity_poly.type
_entity_poly.pdbx_seq_one_letter_code
_entity_poly.pdbx_strand_id
1 'polypeptide(L)'
;DGDALSFAPRTLSFKRSIRDIAELYGCEKTLNGIEEYRKSTGLESITSGCFKAAKISVLLIDDGLEFDKMHDLELHKSFAPVVARILRIEYFAEKILND
;
A
#
# COMPACT_ATOMS: atom_id res chain seq x y z
N ASP A 1 8.77 19.93 -0.11
CA ASP A 1 8.63 18.99 -1.24
C ASP A 1 9.62 19.32 -2.35
N GLY A 2 10.15 18.29 -3.01
CA GLY A 2 11.04 18.49 -4.16
C GLY A 2 10.26 18.79 -5.44
N ASP A 3 10.85 19.56 -6.36
CA ASP A 3 10.19 20.01 -7.61
C ASP A 3 9.58 18.87 -8.44
N ALA A 4 10.17 17.67 -8.41
CA ALA A 4 9.66 16.48 -9.08
C ALA A 4 8.25 16.07 -8.59
N LEU A 5 7.92 16.30 -7.31
CA LEU A 5 6.62 15.94 -6.75
C LEU A 5 5.50 16.80 -7.32
N SER A 6 5.78 18.06 -7.68
CA SER A 6 4.79 18.98 -8.26
C SER A 6 4.24 18.49 -9.61
N PHE A 7 4.99 17.64 -10.32
CA PHE A 7 4.59 17.07 -11.60
C PHE A 7 3.93 15.69 -11.47
N ALA A 8 3.97 15.04 -10.30
CA ALA A 8 3.35 13.72 -10.09
C ALA A 8 1.85 13.68 -10.48
N PRO A 9 1.03 14.71 -10.16
CA PRO A 9 -0.38 14.75 -10.59
C PRO A 9 -0.60 14.81 -12.12
N ARG A 10 0.44 15.18 -12.88
CA ARG A 10 0.37 15.22 -14.36
C ARG A 10 0.61 13.86 -15.00
N THR A 11 1.14 12.89 -14.25
CA THR A 11 1.41 11.54 -14.76
C THR A 11 0.11 10.78 -15.05
N LEU A 12 0.19 9.88 -16.04
CA LEU A 12 -0.93 9.01 -16.37
C LEU A 12 -1.29 8.07 -15.20
N SER A 13 -0.28 7.56 -14.50
CA SER A 13 -0.47 6.68 -13.35
C SER A 13 -1.27 7.37 -12.25
N PHE A 14 -0.95 8.62 -11.90
CA PHE A 14 -1.72 9.38 -10.91
C PHE A 14 -3.18 9.55 -11.33
N LYS A 15 -3.44 10.03 -12.55
CA LYS A 15 -4.80 10.26 -13.04
C LYS A 15 -5.64 8.98 -13.11
N ARG A 16 -5.03 7.87 -13.55
CA ARG A 16 -5.68 6.55 -13.54
C ARG A 16 -6.00 6.09 -12.12
N SER A 17 -5.03 6.18 -11.20
CA SER A 17 -5.25 5.82 -9.80
C SER A 17 -6.39 6.60 -9.16
N ILE A 18 -6.49 7.92 -9.39
CA ILE A 18 -7.60 8.72 -8.85
C ILE A 18 -8.95 8.22 -9.37
N ARG A 19 -9.08 8.02 -10.69
CA ARG A 19 -10.32 7.53 -11.29
C ARG A 19 -10.70 6.15 -10.76
N ASP A 20 -9.76 5.21 -10.80
CA ASP A 20 -10.03 3.79 -10.53
C ASP A 20 -10.28 3.55 -9.02
N ILE A 21 -9.54 4.24 -8.14
CA ILE A 21 -9.76 4.17 -6.68
C ILE A 21 -11.06 4.87 -6.27
N ALA A 22 -11.37 6.05 -6.83
CA ALA A 22 -12.62 6.73 -6.52
C ALA A 22 -13.84 5.92 -6.99
N GLU A 23 -13.74 5.24 -8.14
CA GLU A 23 -14.77 4.32 -8.62
C GLU A 23 -14.92 3.11 -7.70
N LEU A 24 -13.82 2.51 -7.25
CA LEU A 24 -13.83 1.42 -6.27
C LEU A 24 -14.46 1.85 -4.94
N TYR A 25 -14.18 3.06 -4.47
CA TYR A 25 -14.68 3.59 -3.20
C TYR A 25 -16.11 4.16 -3.31
N GLY A 26 -16.59 4.43 -4.52
CA GLY A 26 -17.86 5.12 -4.74
C GLY A 26 -17.84 6.58 -4.27
N CYS A 27 -16.69 7.25 -4.32
CA CYS A 27 -16.52 8.64 -3.87
C CYS A 27 -16.22 9.59 -5.03
N GLU A 28 -16.04 10.88 -4.72
CA GLU A 28 -15.69 11.89 -5.72
C GLU A 28 -14.33 11.58 -6.37
N LYS A 29 -14.22 11.75 -7.70
CA LYS A 29 -12.99 11.51 -8.49
C LYS A 29 -11.94 12.61 -8.32
N THR A 30 -11.72 13.02 -7.09
CA THR A 30 -10.75 14.04 -6.66
C THR A 30 -9.83 13.44 -5.61
N LEU A 31 -8.65 14.04 -5.41
CA LEU A 31 -7.77 13.61 -4.33
C LEU A 31 -8.44 13.77 -2.96
N ASN A 32 -9.13 14.90 -2.75
CA ASN A 32 -9.85 15.18 -1.50
C ASN A 32 -10.96 14.15 -1.24
N GLY A 33 -11.78 13.81 -2.23
CA GLY A 33 -12.85 12.82 -2.06
C GLY A 33 -12.31 11.43 -1.69
N ILE A 34 -11.16 11.03 -2.24
CA ILE A 34 -10.48 9.79 -1.85
C ILE A 34 -9.95 9.89 -0.42
N GLU A 35 -9.32 11.01 -0.04
CA GLU A 35 -8.78 11.21 1.30
C GLU A 35 -9.87 11.22 2.38
N GLU A 36 -11.00 11.87 2.15
CA GLU A 36 -12.15 11.90 3.05
C GLU A 36 -12.75 10.50 3.23
N TYR A 37 -12.89 9.75 2.14
CA TYR A 37 -13.31 8.35 2.21
C TYR A 37 -12.33 7.51 3.03
N ARG A 38 -11.02 7.69 2.81
CA ARG A 38 -10.00 6.93 3.55
C ARG A 38 -10.03 7.23 5.05
N LYS A 39 -10.18 8.50 5.42
CA LYS A 39 -10.26 8.95 6.82
C LYS A 39 -11.50 8.40 7.53
N SER A 40 -12.64 8.34 6.85
CA SER A 40 -13.90 7.86 7.43
C SER A 40 -14.01 6.33 7.50
N THR A 41 -13.37 5.61 6.57
CA THR A 41 -13.50 4.14 6.46
C THR A 41 -12.46 3.37 7.27
N GLY A 42 -11.26 3.94 7.43
CA GLY A 42 -10.17 3.31 8.16
C GLY A 42 -9.35 2.30 7.33
N LEU A 43 -8.06 2.17 7.68
CA LEU A 43 -7.04 1.50 6.87
C LEU A 43 -7.35 0.01 6.60
N GLU A 44 -7.81 -0.74 7.60
CA GLU A 44 -8.09 -2.18 7.47
C GLU A 44 -9.24 -2.44 6.49
N SER A 45 -10.35 -1.72 6.64
CA SER A 45 -11.51 -1.82 5.77
C SER A 45 -11.16 -1.49 4.31
N ILE A 46 -10.38 -0.43 4.11
CA ILE A 46 -9.90 -0.03 2.78
C ILE A 46 -9.01 -1.12 2.18
N THR A 47 -8.06 -1.64 2.95
CA THR A 47 -7.12 -2.67 2.49
C THR A 47 -7.86 -3.93 2.08
N SER A 48 -8.78 -4.41 2.93
CA SER A 48 -9.64 -5.55 2.65
C SER A 48 -10.49 -5.34 1.38
N GLY A 49 -11.12 -4.17 1.24
CA GLY A 49 -11.89 -3.81 0.05
C GLY A 49 -11.05 -3.83 -1.23
N CYS A 50 -9.86 -3.22 -1.19
CA CYS A 50 -8.93 -3.21 -2.32
C CYS A 50 -8.47 -4.62 -2.71
N PHE A 51 -8.05 -5.42 -1.72
CA PHE A 51 -7.50 -6.76 -1.98
C PHE A 51 -8.57 -7.69 -2.54
N LYS A 52 -9.79 -7.61 -2.00
CA LYS A 52 -10.94 -8.36 -2.51
C LYS A 52 -11.29 -7.96 -3.95
N ALA A 53 -11.33 -6.66 -4.26
CA ALA A 53 -11.61 -6.19 -5.61
C ALA A 53 -10.53 -6.62 -6.62
N ALA A 54 -9.26 -6.61 -6.20
CA ALA A 54 -8.12 -7.07 -6.98
C ALA A 54 -7.99 -8.61 -7.06
N LYS A 55 -8.82 -9.37 -6.32
CA LYS A 55 -8.77 -10.84 -6.22
C LYS A 55 -7.40 -11.36 -5.77
N ILE A 56 -6.78 -10.67 -4.82
CA ILE A 56 -5.49 -11.09 -4.26
C ILE A 56 -5.72 -12.30 -3.34
N SER A 57 -5.05 -13.42 -3.64
CA SER A 57 -5.12 -14.66 -2.85
C SER A 57 -3.86 -14.94 -2.03
N VAL A 58 -2.75 -14.28 -2.37
CA VAL A 58 -1.44 -14.47 -1.72
C VAL A 58 -0.75 -13.12 -1.60
N LEU A 59 -0.18 -12.85 -0.43
CA LEU A 59 0.68 -11.71 -0.16
C LEU A 59 2.09 -12.19 0.20
N LEU A 60 3.09 -11.79 -0.58
CA LEU A 60 4.50 -12.04 -0.29
C LEU A 60 5.16 -10.70 0.04
N ILE A 61 5.66 -10.53 1.26
CA ILE A 61 6.12 -9.25 1.80
C ILE A 61 7.64 -9.25 1.94
N ASP A 62 8.30 -8.32 1.27
CA ASP A 62 9.68 -7.93 1.58
C ASP A 62 9.65 -6.95 2.76
N ASP A 63 10.12 -7.40 3.93
CA ASP A 63 10.20 -6.63 5.16
C ASP A 63 11.61 -6.11 5.47
N GLY A 64 12.54 -6.17 4.49
CA GLY A 64 13.92 -5.71 4.63
C GLY A 64 14.09 -4.19 4.57
N LEU A 65 12.99 -3.42 4.60
CA LEU A 65 12.97 -1.97 4.66
C LEU A 65 12.18 -1.52 5.89
N GLU A 66 12.84 -0.84 6.82
CA GLU A 66 12.20 -0.35 8.04
C GLU A 66 11.54 1.01 7.81
N PHE A 67 10.25 1.09 8.12
CA PHE A 67 9.46 2.34 8.14
C PHE A 67 8.81 2.50 9.51
N ASP A 68 8.63 3.76 9.95
CA ASP A 68 8.09 4.13 11.27
C ASP A 68 6.65 3.63 11.54
N LYS A 69 5.92 3.24 10.49
CA LYS A 69 4.52 2.79 10.55
C LYS A 69 4.30 1.42 9.92
N MET A 70 5.36 0.61 9.78
CA MET A 70 5.21 -0.73 9.26
C MET A 70 4.44 -1.61 10.26
N HIS A 71 3.44 -2.33 9.76
CA HIS A 71 2.73 -3.35 10.54
C HIS A 71 3.47 -4.69 10.45
N ASP A 72 3.30 -5.54 11.45
CA ASP A 72 3.85 -6.89 11.44
C ASP A 72 3.12 -7.81 10.44
N LEU A 73 3.74 -8.96 10.13
CA LEU A 73 3.15 -9.97 9.24
C LEU A 73 1.83 -10.55 9.76
N GLU A 74 1.59 -10.56 11.08
CA GLU A 74 0.37 -11.14 11.66
C GLU A 74 -0.85 -10.29 11.29
N LEU A 75 -0.74 -8.96 11.36
CA LEU A 75 -1.80 -8.06 10.93
C LEU A 75 -2.19 -8.30 9.46
N HIS A 76 -1.20 -8.54 8.60
CA HIS A 76 -1.43 -8.78 7.18
C HIS A 76 -2.21 -10.07 6.86
N LYS A 77 -2.20 -11.08 7.75
CA LYS A 77 -2.97 -12.33 7.58
C LYS A 77 -4.49 -12.12 7.55
N SER A 78 -4.96 -10.95 7.99
CA SER A 78 -6.38 -10.58 7.88
C SER A 78 -6.82 -10.25 6.45
N PHE A 79 -5.90 -9.96 5.52
CA PHE A 79 -6.22 -9.44 4.19
C PHE A 79 -6.09 -10.44 3.05
N ALA A 80 -5.36 -11.54 3.23
CA ALA A 80 -5.18 -12.58 2.22
C ALA A 80 -5.11 -13.98 2.86
N PRO A 81 -5.60 -15.03 2.18
CA PRO A 81 -5.52 -16.40 2.69
C PRO A 81 -4.10 -16.89 2.98
N VAL A 82 -3.13 -16.44 2.20
CA VAL A 82 -1.72 -16.79 2.37
C VAL A 82 -0.90 -15.52 2.48
N VAL A 83 -0.14 -15.40 3.57
CA VAL A 83 0.81 -14.32 3.78
C VAL A 83 2.16 -14.92 4.15
N ALA A 84 3.22 -14.53 3.43
CA ALA A 84 4.57 -15.02 3.69
C ALA A 84 5.61 -13.91 3.51
N ARG A 85 6.74 -14.10 4.19
CA ARG A 85 7.89 -13.21 4.14
C ARG A 85 8.80 -13.56 2.97
N ILE A 86 9.32 -12.55 2.28
CA ILE A 86 10.48 -12.63 1.39
C ILE A 86 11.69 -12.07 2.13
N LEU A 87 12.76 -12.85 2.23
CA LEU A 87 14.02 -12.41 2.82
C LEU A 87 14.81 -11.57 1.82
N ARG A 88 14.99 -10.28 2.08
CA ARG A 88 15.94 -9.43 1.35
C ARG A 88 17.37 -9.75 1.77
N ILE A 89 18.12 -10.41 0.88
CA ILE A 89 19.45 -10.94 1.18
C ILE A 89 20.49 -9.85 1.41
N GLU A 90 20.38 -8.71 0.74
CA GLU A 90 21.30 -7.57 0.85
C GLU A 90 21.25 -6.98 2.25
N TYR A 91 20.03 -6.74 2.74
CA TYR A 91 19.79 -6.24 4.09
C TYR A 91 20.21 -7.25 5.16
N PHE A 92 19.94 -8.54 4.93
CA PHE A 92 20.37 -9.60 5.84
C PHE A 92 21.91 -9.72 5.89
N ALA A 93 22.59 -9.63 4.75
CA ALA A 93 24.04 -9.64 4.68
C ALA A 93 24.65 -8.39 5.36
N GLU A 94 24.07 -7.22 5.15
CA GLU A 94 24.48 -5.98 5.84
C GLU A 94 24.39 -6.12 7.35
N LYS A 95 23.32 -6.72 7.88
CA LYS A 95 23.19 -7.02 9.32
C LYS A 95 24.31 -7.92 9.82
N ILE A 96 24.60 -9.02 9.11
CA ILE A 96 25.69 -9.94 9.48
C ILE A 96 27.06 -9.25 9.45
N LEU A 97 27.30 -8.36 8.49
CA LEU A 97 28.59 -7.67 8.34
C LEU A 97 28.79 -6.54 9.36
N ASN A 98 27.71 -5.99 9.91
CA ASN A 98 27.73 -4.89 10.88
C ASN A 98 27.53 -5.35 12.34
N ASP A 99 27.30 -6.64 12.58
CA ASP A 99 27.34 -7.30 13.89
C ASP A 99 28.80 -7.55 14.35
#